data_AF-A0A2N7VHH9-F1
#
_entry.id   AF-A0A2N7VHH9-F1
#
_cell.length_a   1.000
_cell.length_b   1.000
_cell.length_c   1.000
_cell.angle_alpha   90.00
_cell.angle_beta   90.00
_cell.angle_gamma   90.00
#
_symmetry.space_group_name_H-M   'P 1'
#
loop_
_entity.id
_entity.type
_entity.pdbx_description
1 polymer ?
#
loop_
_entity_poly.entity_id
_entity_poly.type
_entity_poly.pdbx_seq_one_letter_code
_entity_poly.pdbx_strand_id
1 'polypeptide(L)'
;MYESLAPVANDLTHLKATLASPMSDSLVKRATAALDATAKQLADATQKAGADQERAELQILYRGFVAARRIVAHLHELQTHGQSPR
;
A
#
# COMPACT_ATOMS: atom_id res chain seq x y z
N MET A 1 -2.10 -14.10 -3.91
CA MET A 1 -2.41 -12.66 -4.08
C MET A 1 -1.57 -11.70 -3.23
N TYR A 2 -1.15 -12.12 -2.04
CA TYR A 2 -0.39 -11.28 -1.11
C TYR A 2 1.13 -11.43 -1.25
N GLU A 3 1.60 -12.20 -2.23
CA GLU A 3 3.02 -12.48 -2.45
C GLU A 3 3.78 -11.20 -2.78
N SER A 4 3.13 -10.25 -3.46
CA SER A 4 3.69 -8.92 -3.73
C SER A 4 4.00 -8.11 -2.46
N LEU A 5 3.38 -8.44 -1.32
CA LEU A 5 3.63 -7.76 -0.04
C LEU A 5 4.83 -8.33 0.71
N ALA A 6 5.21 -9.59 0.47
CA ALA A 6 6.28 -10.24 1.22
C ALA A 6 7.62 -9.46 1.18
N PRO A 7 8.07 -8.91 0.03
CA PRO A 7 9.31 -8.13 -0.02
C PRO A 7 9.27 -6.80 0.74
N VAL A 8 8.08 -6.28 1.07
CA VAL A 8 7.90 -4.97 1.73
C VAL A 8 7.28 -5.10 3.12
N ALA A 9 7.06 -6.32 3.62
CA ALA A 9 6.37 -6.56 4.88
C ALA A 9 7.08 -5.89 6.06
N ASN A 10 8.41 -5.97 6.10
CA ASN A 10 9.21 -5.31 7.14
C ASN A 10 9.09 -3.78 7.06
N ASP A 11 9.16 -3.21 5.85
CA ASP A 11 9.05 -1.77 5.64
C ASP A 11 7.69 -1.22 6.09
N LEU A 12 6.60 -1.97 5.81
CA LEU A 12 5.24 -1.62 6.25
C LEU A 12 5.03 -1.80 7.76
N THR A 13 5.60 -2.85 8.34
CA THR A 13 5.52 -3.12 9.79
C THR A 13 6.24 -2.01 10.59
N HIS A 14 7.35 -1.53 10.06
CA HIS A 14 8.17 -0.50 10.68
C HIS A 14 8.04 0.85 9.97
N LEU A 15 6.83 1.19 9.49
CA LEU A 15 6.59 2.35 8.61
C LEU A 15 7.19 3.66 9.15
N LYS A 16 7.10 3.93 10.46
CA LYS A 16 7.71 5.14 11.05
C LYS A 16 9.22 5.20 10.84
N ALA A 17 9.93 4.09 11.01
CA ALA A 17 11.37 4.00 10.78
C ALA A 17 11.70 4.06 9.29
N THR A 18 10.89 3.39 8.46
CA THR A 18 10.98 3.46 6.98
C THR A 18 10.91 4.89 6.47
N LEU A 19 9.97 5.69 7.00
CA LEU A 19 9.77 7.08 6.60
C LEU A 19 10.89 8.02 7.07
N ALA A 20 11.56 7.70 8.19
CA ALA A 20 12.69 8.46 8.70
C ALA A 20 14.04 8.07 8.06
N SER A 21 14.07 7.02 7.24
CA SER A 21 15.27 6.54 6.56
C SER A 21 15.74 7.54 5.49
N PRO A 22 17.06 7.72 5.27
CA PRO A 22 17.59 8.44 4.10
C PRO A 22 17.16 7.83 2.76
N MET A 23 16.69 6.58 2.76
CA MET A 23 16.19 5.87 1.59
C MET A 23 14.66 5.86 1.49
N SER A 24 13.96 6.67 2.30
CA SER A 24 12.50 6.69 2.42
C SER A 24 11.78 6.74 1.07
N ASP A 25 12.23 7.60 0.14
CA ASP A 25 11.70 7.69 -1.23
C ASP A 25 11.61 6.31 -1.92
N SER A 26 12.72 5.57 -1.89
CA SER A 26 12.82 4.26 -2.55
C SER A 26 11.98 3.20 -1.83
N LEU A 27 11.97 3.21 -0.50
CA LEU A 27 11.25 2.23 0.31
C LEU A 27 9.73 2.45 0.19
N VAL A 28 9.28 3.70 0.26
CA VAL A 28 7.88 4.10 0.05
C VAL A 28 7.43 3.78 -1.37
N LYS A 29 8.27 4.01 -2.39
CA LYS A 29 7.96 3.62 -3.76
C LYS A 29 7.73 2.12 -3.91
N ARG A 30 8.56 1.28 -3.27
CA ARG A 30 8.36 -0.18 -3.28
C ARG A 30 7.08 -0.57 -2.55
N ALA A 31 6.84 -0.02 -1.37
CA ALA A 31 5.67 -0.32 -0.56
C ALA A 31 4.36 0.05 -1.28
N THR A 32 4.30 1.25 -1.87
CA THR A 32 3.14 1.71 -2.64
C THR A 32 2.92 0.88 -3.89
N ALA A 33 3.98 0.46 -4.59
CA ALA A 33 3.89 -0.43 -5.76
C ALA A 33 3.36 -1.83 -5.38
N ALA A 34 3.80 -2.39 -4.25
CA ALA A 34 3.31 -3.68 -3.75
C ALA A 34 1.82 -3.63 -3.40
N LEU A 35 1.39 -2.57 -2.69
CA LEU A 35 -0.02 -2.35 -2.35
C LEU A 35 -0.89 -2.20 -3.61
N ASP A 36 -0.39 -1.49 -4.63
CA ASP A 36 -1.09 -1.31 -5.92
C ASP A 36 -1.18 -2.63 -6.70
N ALA A 37 -0.10 -3.42 -6.73
CA ALA A 37 -0.09 -4.73 -7.37
C ALA A 37 -1.11 -5.68 -6.73
N THR A 38 -1.18 -5.72 -5.39
CA THR A 38 -2.20 -6.52 -4.68
C THR A 38 -3.61 -6.00 -4.94
N ALA A 39 -3.81 -4.67 -4.97
CA ALA A 39 -5.10 -4.09 -5.34
C ALA A 39 -5.54 -4.49 -6.76
N LYS A 40 -4.61 -4.50 -7.72
CA LYS A 40 -4.90 -4.96 -9.08
C LYS A 40 -5.32 -6.43 -9.12
N GLN A 41 -4.64 -7.30 -8.38
CA GLN A 41 -5.02 -8.71 -8.29
C GLN A 41 -6.38 -8.90 -7.61
N LEU A 42 -6.73 -8.08 -6.61
CA LEU A 42 -8.08 -8.04 -6.00
C LEU A 42 -9.15 -7.65 -7.01
N ALA A 43 -8.88 -6.63 -7.82
CA ALA A 43 -9.78 -6.22 -8.88
C ALA A 43 -9.99 -7.34 -9.91
N ASP A 44 -8.92 -7.99 -10.36
CA ASP A 44 -8.98 -9.12 -11.30
C ASP A 44 -9.75 -10.32 -10.72
N ALA A 45 -9.57 -10.61 -9.42
CA ALA A 45 -10.32 -11.65 -8.72
C ALA A 45 -11.81 -11.28 -8.61
N THR A 46 -12.12 -10.01 -8.32
CA THR A 46 -13.51 -9.51 -8.23
C THR A 46 -14.27 -9.70 -9.55
N GLN A 47 -13.59 -9.49 -10.69
CA GLN A 47 -14.21 -9.70 -12.01
C GLN A 47 -14.50 -11.18 -12.31
N LYS A 48 -13.78 -12.10 -11.67
CA LYS A 48 -13.92 -13.56 -11.86
C LYS A 48 -14.85 -14.21 -10.84
N ALA A 49 -15.17 -13.52 -9.75
CA ALA A 49 -16.02 -14.02 -8.69
C ALA A 49 -17.46 -14.28 -9.20
N GLY A 50 -17.96 -15.48 -8.91
CA GLY A 50 -19.26 -15.94 -9.39
C GLY A 50 -20.43 -15.46 -8.52
N ALA A 51 -20.20 -15.30 -7.22
CA ALA A 51 -21.21 -14.91 -6.24
C ALA A 51 -21.14 -13.42 -5.87
N ASP A 52 -22.29 -12.79 -5.61
CA ASP A 52 -22.35 -11.39 -5.19
C ASP A 52 -21.67 -11.13 -3.84
N GLN A 53 -21.80 -12.07 -2.90
CA GLN A 53 -21.15 -11.98 -1.59
C GLN A 53 -19.63 -11.95 -1.71
N GLU A 54 -19.06 -12.86 -2.52
CA GLU A 54 -17.62 -12.92 -2.80
C GLU A 54 -17.13 -11.62 -3.46
N ARG A 55 -17.89 -11.10 -4.44
CA ARG A 55 -17.60 -9.80 -5.06
C ARG A 55 -17.57 -8.67 -4.03
N ALA A 56 -18.51 -8.62 -3.10
CA ALA A 56 -18.58 -7.59 -2.07
C ALA A 56 -17.37 -7.65 -1.13
N GLU A 57 -16.97 -8.85 -0.69
CA GLU A 57 -15.80 -9.06 0.16
C GLU A 57 -14.50 -8.65 -0.53
N LEU A 58 -14.31 -9.03 -1.79
CA LEU A 58 -13.14 -8.63 -2.58
C LEU A 58 -13.08 -7.12 -2.83
N GLN A 59 -14.22 -6.46 -3.02
CA GLN A 59 -14.29 -5.00 -3.15
C GLN A 59 -13.91 -4.27 -1.86
N ILE A 60 -14.29 -4.79 -0.69
CA ILE A 60 -13.88 -4.23 0.61
C ILE A 60 -12.36 -4.28 0.72
N LEU A 61 -11.76 -5.44 0.44
CA LEU A 61 -10.31 -5.60 0.44
C LEU A 61 -9.65 -4.64 -0.56
N TYR A 62 -10.15 -4.56 -1.80
CA TYR A 62 -9.60 -3.68 -2.83
C TYR A 62 -9.53 -2.22 -2.35
N ARG A 63 -10.63 -1.71 -1.78
CA ARG A 63 -10.70 -0.35 -1.23
C ARG A 63 -9.72 -0.18 -0.07
N GLY A 64 -9.56 -1.19 0.78
CA GLY A 64 -8.57 -1.20 1.86
C GLY A 64 -7.14 -1.03 1.36
N PHE A 65 -6.74 -1.76 0.31
CA PHE A 65 -5.40 -1.64 -0.29
C PHE A 65 -5.17 -0.28 -0.95
N VAL A 66 -6.18 0.26 -1.66
CA VAL A 66 -6.10 1.61 -2.24
C VAL A 66 -5.96 2.67 -1.14
N ALA A 67 -6.71 2.54 -0.05
CA ALA A 67 -6.61 3.45 1.09
C ALA A 67 -5.24 3.36 1.75
N ALA A 68 -4.73 2.16 2.01
CA ALA A 68 -3.40 1.95 2.58
C ALA A 68 -2.30 2.58 1.72
N ARG A 69 -2.36 2.41 0.39
CA ARG A 69 -1.41 3.04 -0.55
C ARG A 69 -1.41 4.56 -0.43
N ARG A 70 -2.60 5.17 -0.35
CA ARG A 70 -2.76 6.63 -0.19
C ARG A 70 -2.23 7.11 1.16
N ILE A 71 -2.50 6.39 2.24
CA ILE A 71 -2.01 6.71 3.58
C ILE A 71 -0.48 6.70 3.60
N VAL A 72 0.16 5.65 3.07
CA VAL A 72 1.62 5.55 3.04
C VAL A 72 2.24 6.70 2.23
N ALA A 73 1.68 7.02 1.06
CA ALA A 73 2.15 8.14 0.24
C ALA A 73 1.99 9.49 0.97
N HIS A 74 0.84 9.73 1.59
CA HIS A 74 0.57 10.97 2.30
C HIS A 74 1.47 11.15 3.54
N LEU A 75 1.69 10.08 4.31
CA LEU A 75 2.61 10.13 5.44
C LEU A 75 4.05 10.46 5.02
N HIS A 76 4.47 9.97 3.85
CA HIS A 76 5.76 10.32 3.26
C HIS A 76 5.83 11.79 2.86
N GLU A 77 4.81 12.31 2.18
CA GLU A 77 4.71 13.73 1.85
C GLU A 77 4.80 14.62 3.09
N LEU A 78 4.11 14.27 4.18
CA LEU A 78 4.17 15.01 5.43
C LEU A 78 5.56 15.03 6.07
N GLN A 79 6.32 13.92 5.97
CA GLN A 79 7.69 13.86 6.47
C GLN A 79 8.64 14.70 5.62
N THR A 80 8.52 14.65 4.29
CA THR A 80 9.40 15.42 3.40
C THR A 80 9.13 16.92 3.44
N HIS A 81 7.85 17.34 3.56
CA HIS A 81 7.49 18.76 3.62
C HIS A 81 7.57 19.33 5.03
N GLY A 82 7.37 18.51 6.07
CA GLY A 82 7.52 18.89 7.48
C GLY A 82 8.97 19.08 7.93
N GLN A 83 9.94 18.64 7.14
CA GLN A 83 11.39 18.82 7.39
C GLN A 83 11.99 20.08 6.75
N SER A 84 11.18 21.02 6.25
CA SER A 84 11.71 22.34 5.85
C SER A 84 12.29 23.06 7.08
N PRO A 85 13.61 23.38 7.11
CA PRO A 85 14.19 24.11 8.23
C PRO A 85 13.61 25.53 8.24
N ARG A 86 13.02 25.92 9.38
CA ARG A 86 12.86 27.33 9.73
C ARG A 86 14.18 27.86 10.28
#